data_AF-A0A542DBC9-F1
#
_entry.id   AF-A0A542DBC9-F1
#
_cell.length_a   1.000
_cell.length_b   1.000
_cell.length_c   1.000
_cell.angle_alpha   90.00
_cell.angle_beta   90.00
_cell.angle_gamma   90.00
#
_symmetry.space_group_name_H-M   'P 1'
#
loop_
_entity.id
_entity.type
_entity.pdbx_description
1 polymer ?
#
loop_
_entity_poly.entity_id
_entity_poly.type
_entity_poly.pdbx_seq_one_letter_code
_entity_poly.pdbx_strand_id
1 'polypeptide(L)'
;MRTGPLSFDPVLVGNRETDAWAAYYRHDWPKFLTAAVGMVAAGFGMPPHRTLAAAWCVLRANQAWAPYPDNHPDAARAHMRHFYELVAHTLPLEPVEAARLEVEWWRVHRAHQHSQDVTEEELIAALVDLYSYVYCTGRDAVRPAAEKRVDAMDLSDRWVRAGCHLDDPLLAAERRTLVASYAALRVAVER
;
A
#
# COMPACT_ATOMS: atom_id res chain seq x y z
N MET A 1 -16.94 17.80 2.92
CA MET A 1 -15.47 17.95 2.98
C MET A 1 -14.88 17.22 1.79
N ARG A 2 -13.92 17.81 1.06
CA ARG A 2 -13.16 17.08 0.03
C ARG A 2 -12.22 16.12 0.76
N THR A 3 -12.35 14.83 0.49
CA THR A 3 -11.32 13.85 0.85
C THR A 3 -10.04 14.16 0.09
N GLY A 4 -8.90 13.82 0.66
CA GLY A 4 -7.59 14.11 0.10
C GLY A 4 -6.50 13.41 0.90
N PRO A 5 -5.25 13.49 0.43
CA PRO A 5 -4.13 12.74 1.01
C PRO A 5 -3.84 13.10 2.47
N LEU A 6 -4.27 14.27 2.93
CA LEU A 6 -4.12 14.73 4.31
C LEU A 6 -5.45 14.73 5.09
N SER A 7 -6.53 14.19 4.52
CA SER A 7 -7.89 14.19 5.09
C SER A 7 -8.69 12.92 4.81
N PHE A 8 -8.02 11.85 4.40
CA PHE A 8 -8.66 10.58 4.04
C PHE A 8 -9.33 9.92 5.25
N ASP A 9 -10.34 9.10 4.97
CA ASP A 9 -10.98 8.25 5.98
C ASP A 9 -10.13 6.97 6.17
N PRO A 10 -9.49 6.79 7.34
CA PRO A 10 -8.63 5.64 7.57
C PRO A 10 -9.38 4.31 7.56
N VAL A 11 -10.67 4.32 7.94
CA VAL A 11 -11.51 3.12 7.90
C VAL A 11 -11.78 2.73 6.45
N LEU A 12 -12.17 3.69 5.61
CA LEU A 12 -12.44 3.43 4.21
C LEU A 12 -11.18 2.97 3.47
N VAL A 13 -10.06 3.67 3.63
CA VAL A 13 -8.80 3.31 2.95
C VAL A 13 -8.29 1.95 3.42
N GLY A 14 -8.24 1.70 4.74
CA GLY A 14 -7.81 0.42 5.28
C GLY A 14 -8.66 -0.75 4.78
N ASN A 15 -9.99 -0.60 4.73
CA ASN A 15 -10.88 -1.62 4.19
C ASN A 15 -10.62 -1.92 2.71
N ARG A 16 -10.39 -0.88 1.90
CA ARG A 16 -10.14 -1.04 0.46
C ARG A 16 -8.78 -1.66 0.19
N GLU A 17 -7.78 -1.35 1.01
CA GLU A 17 -6.47 -1.98 0.88
C GLU A 17 -6.52 -3.46 1.26
N THR A 18 -7.23 -3.84 2.33
CA THR A 18 -7.46 -5.27 2.64
C THR A 18 -8.12 -6.00 1.47
N ASP A 19 -9.15 -5.40 0.86
CA ASP A 19 -9.81 -5.99 -0.32
C ASP A 19 -8.82 -6.14 -1.50
N ALA A 20 -7.92 -5.17 -1.67
CA ALA A 20 -6.89 -5.22 -2.71
C ALA A 20 -5.85 -6.31 -2.43
N TRP A 21 -5.36 -6.46 -1.19
CA TRP A 21 -4.40 -7.50 -0.81
C TRP A 21 -5.01 -8.89 -0.99
N ALA A 22 -6.23 -9.11 -0.51
CA ALA A 22 -6.94 -10.38 -0.68
C ALA A 22 -7.14 -10.73 -2.16
N ALA A 23 -7.50 -9.74 -2.99
CA ALA A 23 -7.65 -9.93 -4.43
C ALA A 23 -6.30 -10.18 -5.13
N TYR A 24 -5.23 -9.49 -4.71
CA TYR A 24 -3.88 -9.65 -5.24
C TYR A 24 -3.37 -11.07 -5.05
N TYR A 25 -3.37 -11.60 -3.82
CA TYR A 25 -2.88 -12.95 -3.55
C TYR A 25 -3.73 -14.06 -4.17
N ARG A 26 -4.99 -13.78 -4.48
CA ARG A 26 -5.89 -14.68 -5.21
C ARG A 26 -5.85 -14.49 -6.73
N HIS A 27 -5.05 -13.54 -7.23
CA HIS A 27 -5.00 -13.10 -8.63
C HIS A 27 -6.37 -12.71 -9.23
N ASP A 28 -7.28 -12.20 -8.39
CA ASP A 28 -8.60 -11.72 -8.79
C ASP A 28 -8.50 -10.24 -9.25
N TRP A 29 -7.92 -10.04 -10.43
CA TRP A 29 -7.63 -8.70 -10.97
C TRP A 29 -8.84 -7.78 -11.11
N PRO A 30 -10.05 -8.26 -11.48
CA PRO A 30 -11.24 -7.41 -11.49
C PRO A 30 -11.61 -6.86 -10.10
N LYS A 31 -11.54 -7.69 -9.06
CA LYS A 31 -11.76 -7.24 -7.68
C LYS A 31 -10.64 -6.32 -7.19
N PHE A 32 -9.40 -6.63 -7.54
CA PHE A 32 -8.25 -5.77 -7.25
C PHE A 32 -8.47 -4.36 -7.83
N LEU A 33 -8.86 -4.25 -9.10
CA LEU A 33 -9.10 -2.95 -9.73
C LEU A 33 -10.23 -2.18 -9.02
N THR A 34 -11.31 -2.86 -8.65
CA THR A 34 -12.43 -2.26 -7.91
C THR A 34 -11.96 -1.71 -6.55
N ALA A 35 -11.15 -2.48 -5.83
CA ALA A 35 -10.57 -2.07 -4.56
C ALA A 35 -9.61 -0.89 -4.73
N ALA A 36 -8.72 -0.94 -5.73
CA ALA A 36 -7.77 0.12 -6.05
C ALA A 36 -8.46 1.45 -6.42
N VAL A 37 -9.54 1.41 -7.22
CA VAL A 37 -10.34 2.62 -7.53
C VAL A 37 -10.90 3.23 -6.25
N GLY A 38 -11.47 2.41 -5.36
CA GLY A 38 -12.01 2.88 -4.07
C GLY A 38 -10.92 3.47 -3.18
N MET A 39 -9.77 2.81 -3.09
CA MET A 39 -8.62 3.24 -2.31
C MET A 39 -8.06 4.58 -2.81
N VAL A 40 -7.85 4.73 -4.12
CA VAL A 40 -7.31 5.97 -4.71
C VAL A 40 -8.32 7.12 -4.58
N ALA A 41 -9.61 6.87 -4.77
CA ALA A 41 -10.65 7.89 -4.58
C ALA A 41 -10.69 8.41 -3.14
N ALA A 42 -10.66 7.48 -2.17
CA ALA A 42 -10.71 7.81 -0.75
C ALA A 42 -9.43 8.47 -0.24
N GLY A 43 -8.27 7.96 -0.70
CA GLY A 43 -6.95 8.41 -0.27
C GLY A 43 -6.54 9.75 -0.85
N PHE A 44 -6.78 9.99 -2.15
CA PHE A 44 -6.21 11.16 -2.84
C PHE A 44 -7.24 12.20 -3.29
N GLY A 45 -8.55 11.88 -3.26
CA GLY A 45 -9.59 12.83 -3.64
C GLY A 45 -9.52 13.30 -5.10
N MET A 46 -8.94 12.48 -5.98
CA MET A 46 -8.78 12.77 -7.40
C MET A 46 -10.13 12.79 -8.13
N PRO A 47 -10.26 13.54 -9.24
CA PRO A 47 -11.44 13.44 -10.09
C PRO A 47 -11.54 12.04 -10.73
N PRO A 48 -12.75 11.54 -11.05
CA PRO A 48 -12.97 10.14 -11.43
C PRO A 48 -12.07 9.60 -12.56
N HIS A 49 -11.79 10.41 -13.58
CA HIS A 49 -10.92 10.02 -14.70
C HIS A 49 -9.46 9.80 -14.25
N ARG A 50 -8.94 10.62 -13.33
CA ARG A 50 -7.59 10.44 -12.76
C ARG A 50 -7.56 9.30 -11.77
N THR A 51 -8.62 9.13 -10.97
CA THR A 51 -8.75 7.98 -10.07
C THR A 51 -8.65 6.67 -10.85
N LEU A 52 -9.37 6.55 -11.97
CA LEU A 52 -9.33 5.34 -12.79
C LEU A 52 -7.95 5.13 -13.42
N ALA A 53 -7.34 6.18 -13.96
CA ALA A 53 -5.98 6.11 -14.52
C ALA A 53 -4.94 5.68 -13.46
N ALA A 54 -5.00 6.27 -12.26
CA ALA A 54 -4.12 5.94 -11.15
C ALA A 54 -4.33 4.49 -10.66
N ALA A 55 -5.60 4.05 -10.50
CA ALA A 55 -5.90 2.67 -10.14
C ALA A 55 -5.43 1.66 -11.19
N TRP A 56 -5.48 2.03 -12.47
CA TRP A 56 -4.92 1.23 -13.55
C TRP A 56 -3.39 1.09 -13.44
N CYS A 57 -2.68 2.18 -13.14
CA CYS A 57 -1.23 2.11 -12.86
C CYS A 57 -0.92 1.16 -11.69
N VAL A 58 -1.67 1.25 -10.59
CA VAL A 58 -1.51 0.36 -9.42
C VAL A 58 -1.75 -1.11 -9.80
N LEU A 59 -2.81 -1.40 -10.57
CA LEU A 59 -3.08 -2.76 -11.07
C LEU A 59 -1.91 -3.31 -11.90
N ARG A 60 -1.42 -2.53 -12.86
CA ARG A 60 -0.33 -2.97 -13.74
C ARG A 60 0.99 -3.15 -13.00
N ALA A 61 1.27 -2.29 -12.01
CA ALA A 61 2.42 -2.45 -11.13
C ALA A 61 2.33 -3.76 -10.34
N ASN A 62 1.17 -4.07 -9.76
CA ASN A 62 0.95 -5.30 -9.00
C ASN A 62 1.01 -6.54 -9.89
N GLN A 63 0.50 -6.49 -11.13
CA GLN A 63 0.64 -7.61 -12.08
C GLN A 63 2.09 -7.86 -12.48
N ALA A 64 2.91 -6.81 -12.63
CA ALA A 64 4.33 -6.94 -12.92
C ALA A 64 5.12 -7.46 -11.69
N TRP A 65 4.65 -7.14 -10.49
CA TRP A 65 5.23 -7.61 -9.24
C TRP A 65 4.80 -9.04 -8.87
N ALA A 66 3.59 -9.47 -9.22
CA ALA A 66 2.97 -10.70 -8.73
C ALA A 66 3.78 -11.98 -8.97
N PRO A 67 4.36 -12.25 -10.17
CA PRO A 67 5.16 -13.45 -10.39
C PRO A 67 6.31 -13.55 -9.39
N TYR A 68 6.58 -14.74 -8.85
CA TYR A 68 7.75 -15.00 -8.01
C TYR A 68 8.29 -16.39 -8.35
N PRO A 69 9.61 -16.55 -8.59
CA PRO A 69 10.68 -15.55 -8.47
C PRO A 69 10.81 -14.57 -9.64
N ASP A 70 10.08 -14.77 -10.74
CA ASP A 70 10.28 -14.05 -12.01
C ASP A 70 9.55 -12.69 -12.10
N ASN A 71 9.50 -11.90 -11.03
CA ASN A 71 8.89 -10.56 -11.08
C ASN A 71 9.68 -9.58 -11.95
N HIS A 72 9.01 -8.51 -12.37
CA HIS A 72 9.59 -7.41 -13.13
C HIS A 72 9.61 -6.12 -12.29
N PRO A 73 10.60 -5.95 -11.38
CA PRO A 73 10.68 -4.80 -10.47
C PRO A 73 10.73 -3.46 -11.21
N ASP A 74 11.45 -3.39 -12.33
CA ASP A 74 11.56 -2.14 -13.10
C ASP A 74 10.24 -1.77 -13.78
N ALA A 75 9.47 -2.76 -14.25
CA ALA A 75 8.13 -2.52 -14.80
C ALA A 75 7.15 -2.06 -13.71
N ALA A 76 7.22 -2.67 -12.52
CA ALA A 76 6.45 -2.21 -11.35
C ALA A 76 6.79 -0.75 -11.00
N ARG A 77 8.08 -0.39 -10.97
CA ARG A 77 8.54 0.98 -10.69
C ARG A 77 8.08 1.97 -11.76
N ALA A 78 8.13 1.60 -13.03
CA ALA A 78 7.65 2.46 -14.13
C ALA A 78 6.15 2.75 -14.00
N HIS A 79 5.34 1.75 -13.64
CA HIS A 79 3.91 1.94 -13.39
C HIS A 79 3.65 2.78 -12.13
N MET A 80 4.39 2.55 -11.04
CA MET A 80 4.27 3.37 -9.83
C MET A 80 4.72 4.82 -10.05
N ARG A 81 5.70 5.08 -10.91
CA ARG A 81 6.06 6.45 -11.31
C ARG A 81 4.87 7.16 -11.95
N HIS A 82 4.19 6.52 -12.90
CA HIS A 82 3.01 7.11 -13.53
C HIS A 82 1.85 7.31 -12.54
N PHE A 83 1.70 6.44 -11.56
CA PHE A 83 0.78 6.67 -10.44
C PHE A 83 1.16 7.94 -9.66
N TYR A 84 2.43 8.08 -9.26
CA TYR A 84 2.89 9.22 -8.49
C TYR A 84 2.91 10.54 -9.28
N GLU A 85 3.05 10.51 -10.61
CA GLU A 85 2.83 11.68 -11.49
C GLU A 85 1.40 12.22 -11.33
N LEU A 86 0.41 11.34 -11.19
CA LEU A 86 -0.98 11.73 -10.94
C LEU A 86 -1.19 12.24 -9.50
N VAL A 87 -0.55 11.60 -8.52
CA VAL A 87 -0.57 12.02 -7.11
C VAL A 87 0.09 13.38 -6.91
N ALA A 88 1.12 13.72 -7.68
CA ALA A 88 1.83 15.00 -7.61
C ALA A 88 0.92 16.23 -7.87
N HIS A 89 -0.27 16.03 -8.45
CA HIS A 89 -1.29 17.07 -8.56
C HIS A 89 -2.02 17.37 -7.24
N THR A 90 -1.85 16.53 -6.23
CA THR A 90 -2.51 16.59 -4.91
C THR A 90 -1.53 16.73 -3.75
N LEU A 91 -0.29 16.26 -3.91
CA LEU A 91 0.80 16.37 -2.96
C LEU A 91 2.07 16.90 -3.66
N PRO A 92 2.87 17.77 -3.01
CA PRO A 92 4.15 18.20 -3.55
C PRO A 92 5.21 17.11 -3.32
N LEU A 93 5.34 16.18 -4.26
CA LEU A 93 6.35 15.11 -4.24
C LEU A 93 7.04 14.95 -5.60
N GLU A 94 8.22 14.33 -5.62
CA GLU A 94 8.90 13.93 -6.85
C GLU A 94 8.49 12.48 -7.21
N PRO A 95 7.87 12.24 -8.38
CA PRO A 95 7.29 10.93 -8.70
C PRO A 95 8.27 9.78 -8.81
N VAL A 96 9.50 10.01 -9.28
CA VAL A 96 10.50 8.95 -9.44
C VAL A 96 10.95 8.42 -8.08
N GLU A 97 11.22 9.30 -7.14
CA GLU A 97 11.66 8.94 -5.79
C GLU A 97 10.53 8.28 -4.99
N ALA A 98 9.30 8.80 -5.07
CA ALA A 98 8.14 8.14 -4.45
C ALA A 98 7.95 6.69 -4.97
N ALA A 99 8.05 6.50 -6.29
CA ALA A 99 7.94 5.18 -6.90
C ALA A 99 9.11 4.25 -6.53
N ARG A 100 10.31 4.79 -6.35
CA ARG A 100 11.48 4.04 -5.88
C ARG A 100 11.23 3.51 -4.47
N LEU A 101 10.80 4.37 -3.54
CA LEU A 101 10.51 4.01 -2.15
C LEU A 101 9.33 3.03 -2.04
N GLU A 102 8.29 3.21 -2.86
CA GLU A 102 7.14 2.31 -2.90
C GLU A 102 7.55 0.88 -3.28
N VAL A 103 8.26 0.72 -4.39
CA VAL A 103 8.67 -0.62 -4.84
C VAL A 103 9.77 -1.19 -3.94
N GLU A 104 10.53 -0.34 -3.25
CA GLU A 104 11.54 -0.80 -2.30
C GLU A 104 10.93 -1.52 -1.11
N TRP A 105 9.84 -0.99 -0.50
CA TRP A 105 9.20 -1.73 0.59
C TRP A 105 8.57 -3.04 0.09
N TRP A 106 8.07 -3.10 -1.16
CA TRP A 106 7.59 -4.37 -1.75
C TRP A 106 8.71 -5.40 -1.82
N ARG A 107 9.91 -4.97 -2.25
CA ARG A 107 11.10 -5.80 -2.35
C ARG A 107 11.54 -6.32 -0.98
N VAL A 108 11.58 -5.44 0.02
CA VAL A 108 11.95 -5.79 1.40
C VAL A 108 10.93 -6.74 2.01
N HIS A 109 9.62 -6.48 1.83
CA HIS A 109 8.56 -7.38 2.31
C HIS A 109 8.67 -8.77 1.67
N ARG A 110 8.85 -8.85 0.35
CA ARG A 110 9.03 -10.14 -0.33
C ARG A 110 10.27 -10.90 0.15
N ALA A 111 11.37 -10.19 0.41
CA ALA A 111 12.56 -10.80 0.96
C ALA A 111 12.30 -11.32 2.40
N HIS A 112 11.63 -10.55 3.24
CA HIS A 112 11.19 -10.94 4.58
C HIS A 112 10.23 -12.15 4.56
N GLN A 113 9.35 -12.22 3.55
CA GLN A 113 8.39 -13.31 3.37
C GLN A 113 9.06 -14.66 3.04
N HIS A 114 10.24 -14.64 2.41
CA HIS A 114 10.91 -15.83 1.87
C HIS A 114 12.31 -16.12 2.45
N SER A 115 12.90 -15.20 3.20
CA SER A 115 14.21 -15.35 3.84
C SER A 115 14.18 -14.89 5.29
N GLN A 116 15.04 -15.49 6.12
CA GLN A 116 15.29 -15.06 7.50
C GLN A 116 16.33 -13.93 7.59
N ASP A 117 16.95 -13.54 6.47
CA ASP A 117 18.01 -12.53 6.42
C ASP A 117 17.48 -11.10 6.56
N VAL A 118 16.19 -10.89 6.28
CA VAL A 118 15.54 -9.58 6.37
C VAL A 118 14.69 -9.52 7.62
N THR A 119 14.99 -8.55 8.47
CA THR A 119 14.32 -8.33 9.75
C THR A 119 13.03 -7.54 9.59
N GLU A 120 12.16 -7.66 10.59
CA GLU A 120 10.95 -6.83 10.70
C GLU A 120 11.30 -5.33 10.73
N GLU A 121 12.39 -4.95 11.40
CA GLU A 121 12.85 -3.55 11.51
C GLU A 121 13.24 -2.97 10.14
N GLU A 122 13.87 -3.75 9.26
CA GLU A 122 14.20 -3.29 7.91
C GLU A 122 12.94 -3.01 7.09
N LEU A 123 11.88 -3.81 7.26
CA LEU A 123 10.60 -3.58 6.61
C LEU A 123 9.88 -2.35 7.18
N ILE A 124 9.90 -2.18 8.51
CA ILE A 124 9.39 -0.97 9.17
C ILE A 124 10.13 0.27 8.64
N ALA A 125 11.46 0.21 8.55
CA ALA A 125 12.28 1.31 8.05
C ALA A 125 11.93 1.69 6.60
N ALA A 126 11.75 0.71 5.72
CA ALA A 126 11.36 0.97 4.33
C ALA A 126 9.99 1.67 4.22
N LEU A 127 9.01 1.30 5.07
CA LEU A 127 7.72 1.98 5.15
C LEU A 127 7.82 3.39 5.75
N VAL A 128 8.65 3.58 6.77
CA VAL A 128 8.93 4.90 7.35
C VAL A 128 9.54 5.83 6.31
N ASP A 129 10.49 5.34 5.51
CA ASP A 129 11.11 6.10 4.42
C ASP A 129 10.04 6.56 3.42
N LEU A 130 9.16 5.67 2.96
CA LEU A 130 8.07 6.02 2.06
C LEU A 130 7.11 7.05 2.68
N TYR A 131 6.63 6.81 3.90
CA TYR A 131 5.62 7.67 4.52
C TYR A 131 6.15 9.05 4.86
N SER A 132 7.36 9.12 5.42
CA SER A 132 7.99 10.41 5.72
C SER A 132 8.23 11.22 4.45
N TYR A 133 8.60 10.56 3.35
CA TYR A 133 8.78 11.19 2.04
C TYR A 133 7.44 11.71 1.46
N VAL A 134 6.45 10.83 1.28
CA VAL A 134 5.18 11.16 0.61
C VAL A 134 4.39 12.23 1.35
N TYR A 135 4.37 12.18 2.69
CA TYR A 135 3.61 13.11 3.51
C TYR A 135 4.45 14.27 4.07
N CYS A 136 5.73 14.36 3.69
CA CYS A 136 6.66 15.39 4.16
C CYS A 136 6.62 15.58 5.69
N THR A 137 6.56 14.49 6.45
CA THR A 137 6.45 14.50 7.92
C THR A 137 7.60 13.74 8.58
N GLY A 138 7.76 13.92 9.88
CA GLY A 138 8.85 13.31 10.65
C GLY A 138 8.77 11.79 10.66
N ARG A 139 9.93 11.12 10.55
CA ARG A 139 10.06 9.65 10.62
C ARG A 139 9.40 9.07 11.87
N ASP A 140 9.65 9.69 13.04
CA ASP A 140 9.09 9.25 14.32
C ASP A 140 7.57 9.38 14.37
N ALA A 141 6.99 10.34 13.63
CA ALA A 141 5.55 10.53 13.59
C ALA A 141 4.84 9.42 12.80
N VAL A 142 5.48 8.89 11.74
CA VAL A 142 4.89 7.84 10.88
C VAL A 142 5.24 6.42 11.31
N ARG A 143 6.25 6.24 12.17
CA ARG A 143 6.67 4.91 12.65
C ARG A 143 5.51 4.07 13.22
N PRO A 144 4.59 4.61 14.05
CA PRO A 144 3.47 3.82 14.56
C PRO A 144 2.51 3.31 13.47
N ALA A 145 2.43 4.00 12.33
CA ALA A 145 1.65 3.54 11.19
C ALA A 145 2.37 2.42 10.44
N ALA A 146 3.69 2.55 10.26
CA ALA A 146 4.53 1.56 9.61
C ALA A 146 4.54 0.22 10.38
N GLU A 147 4.75 0.25 11.70
CA GLU A 147 4.71 -0.94 12.56
C GLU A 147 3.40 -1.73 12.38
N LYS A 148 2.26 -1.05 12.46
CA LYS A 148 0.95 -1.67 12.28
C LYS A 148 0.76 -2.24 10.88
N ARG A 149 1.35 -1.61 9.87
CA ARG A 149 1.27 -2.14 8.51
C ARG A 149 2.08 -3.42 8.36
N VAL A 150 3.23 -3.52 9.03
CA VAL A 150 4.01 -4.75 9.09
C VAL A 150 3.25 -5.85 9.83
N ASP A 151 2.60 -5.53 10.96
CA ASP A 151 1.71 -6.48 11.64
C ASP A 151 0.60 -7.02 10.71
N ALA A 152 0.04 -6.14 9.86
CA ALA A 152 -0.96 -6.54 8.87
C ALA A 152 -0.37 -7.43 7.76
N MET A 153 0.87 -7.17 7.34
CA MET A 153 1.58 -8.00 6.37
C MET A 153 1.84 -9.41 6.90
N ASP A 154 2.23 -9.57 8.17
CA ASP A 154 2.37 -10.90 8.78
C ASP A 154 1.04 -11.67 8.79
N LEU A 155 -0.06 -10.99 9.14
CA LEU A 155 -1.40 -11.58 9.10
C LEU A 155 -1.77 -12.05 7.68
N SER A 156 -1.49 -11.23 6.67
CA SER A 156 -1.68 -11.58 5.26
C SER A 156 -0.80 -12.77 4.87
N ASP A 157 0.48 -12.78 5.26
CA ASP A 157 1.42 -13.84 4.90
C ASP A 157 1.01 -15.19 5.51
N ARG A 158 0.52 -15.17 6.76
CA ARG A 158 -0.06 -16.35 7.42
C ARG A 158 -1.32 -16.82 6.73
N TRP A 159 -2.20 -15.91 6.34
CA TRP A 159 -3.42 -16.21 5.59
C TRP A 159 -3.13 -16.81 4.21
N VAL A 160 -2.10 -16.31 3.51
CA VAL A 160 -1.61 -16.86 2.25
C VAL A 160 -1.07 -18.27 2.43
N ARG A 161 -0.23 -18.50 3.46
CA ARG A 161 0.26 -19.85 3.81
C ARG A 161 -0.87 -20.81 4.19
N ALA A 162 -1.99 -20.30 4.72
CA ALA A 162 -3.17 -21.07 5.07
C ALA A 162 -4.11 -21.36 3.88
N GLY A 163 -3.83 -20.84 2.68
CA GLY A 163 -4.59 -21.16 1.45
C GLY A 163 -5.55 -20.08 0.96
N CYS A 164 -5.45 -18.84 1.45
CA CYS A 164 -6.22 -17.69 0.96
C CYS A 164 -7.76 -17.81 1.06
N HIS A 165 -8.25 -18.47 2.13
CA HIS A 165 -9.68 -18.67 2.39
C HIS A 165 -10.36 -17.38 2.90
N LEU A 166 -11.43 -16.92 2.25
CA LEU A 166 -12.05 -15.62 2.58
C LEU A 166 -12.79 -15.59 3.92
N ASP A 167 -13.13 -16.76 4.45
CA ASP A 167 -13.77 -16.97 5.75
C ASP A 167 -12.76 -17.13 6.90
N ASP A 168 -11.45 -17.08 6.60
CA ASP A 168 -10.40 -17.15 7.61
C ASP A 168 -10.44 -15.93 8.54
N PRO A 169 -10.47 -16.10 9.88
CA PRO A 169 -10.46 -15.00 10.84
C PRO A 169 -9.21 -14.10 10.73
N LEU A 170 -8.11 -14.57 10.15
CA LEU A 170 -6.91 -13.77 9.88
C LEU A 170 -7.21 -12.57 8.98
N LEU A 171 -8.09 -12.71 7.98
CA LEU A 171 -8.44 -11.61 7.09
C LEU A 171 -9.21 -10.50 7.82
N ALA A 172 -10.05 -10.87 8.79
CA ALA A 172 -10.72 -9.90 9.65
C ALA A 172 -9.74 -9.22 10.62
N ALA A 173 -8.70 -9.93 11.06
CA ALA A 173 -7.63 -9.35 11.88
C ALA A 173 -6.79 -8.36 11.06
N GLU A 174 -6.34 -8.75 9.86
CA GLU A 174 -5.60 -7.92 8.91
C GLU A 174 -6.35 -6.61 8.65
N ARG A 175 -7.66 -6.70 8.38
CA ARG A 175 -8.52 -5.53 8.17
C ARG A 175 -8.48 -4.54 9.33
N ARG A 176 -8.62 -5.03 10.57
CA ARG A 176 -8.57 -4.17 11.76
C ARG A 176 -7.20 -3.53 11.92
N THR A 177 -6.14 -4.29 11.66
CA THR A 177 -4.76 -3.82 11.76
C THR A 177 -4.45 -2.76 10.70
N LEU A 178 -4.89 -2.94 9.45
CA LEU A 178 -4.74 -1.94 8.39
C LEU A 178 -5.51 -0.64 8.69
N VAL A 179 -6.73 -0.74 9.21
CA VAL A 179 -7.48 0.43 9.67
C VAL A 179 -6.72 1.16 10.78
N ALA A 180 -6.14 0.43 11.73
CA ALA A 180 -5.34 1.02 12.80
C ALA A 180 -4.04 1.67 12.28
N SER A 181 -3.40 1.08 11.26
CA SER A 181 -2.23 1.66 10.57
C SER A 181 -2.59 3.00 9.92
N TYR A 182 -3.67 3.04 9.12
CA TYR A 182 -4.12 4.28 8.49
C TYR A 182 -4.60 5.32 9.50
N ALA A 183 -5.20 4.92 10.61
CA ALA A 183 -5.58 5.85 11.68
C ALA A 183 -4.34 6.49 12.32
N ALA A 184 -3.27 5.72 12.56
CA ALA A 184 -2.00 6.27 13.05
C ALA A 184 -1.36 7.21 12.00
N LEU A 185 -1.40 6.84 10.72
CA LEU A 185 -0.91 7.69 9.64
C LEU A 185 -1.70 8.99 9.56
N ARG A 186 -3.03 8.91 9.68
CA ARG A 186 -3.92 10.07 9.68
C ARG A 186 -3.52 11.08 10.74
N VAL A 187 -3.25 10.61 11.96
CA VAL A 187 -2.79 11.45 13.09
C VAL A 187 -1.42 12.10 12.79
N ALA A 188 -0.52 11.39 12.11
CA ALA A 188 0.81 11.91 11.78
C ALA A 188 0.78 13.04 10.73
N VAL A 189 -0.21 13.03 9.84
CA VAL A 189 -0.33 13.99 8.71
C VAL A 189 -1.30 15.14 8.99
N GLU A 190 -2.02 15.09 10.11
CA GLU A 190 -2.96 16.13 10.57
C GLU A 190 -2.27 17.25 11.37
N ARG A 191 -1.02 17.03 11.76
CA ARG A 191 -0.19 17.93 12.58
C ARG A 191 0.60 18.91 11.72
#